data_AF-A0AA88YAZ2-F1
#
_entry.id   AF-A0AA88YAZ2-F1
#
_cell.length_a   1.000
_cell.length_b   1.000
_cell.length_c   1.000
_cell.angle_alpha   90.00
_cell.angle_beta   90.00
_cell.angle_gamma   90.00
#
_symmetry.space_group_name_H-M   'P 1'
#
loop_
_entity.id
_entity.type
_entity.pdbx_description
1 polymer ?
#
loop_
_entity_poly.entity_id
_entity_poly.type
_entity_poly.pdbx_seq_one_letter_code
_entity_poly.pdbx_strand_id
1 'polypeptide(L)'
;MAEGTPQNVGEVITELVVNSEVRGRAQTDTEVTYDDDQATGFVIVHINQGDLVFIRSHDVPQGNLQVNYKGGWTFSGWQIA
;
A
#
# COMPACT_ATOMS: atom_id res chain seq x y z
N MET A 1 20.41 -25.61 -3.35
CA MET A 1 19.48 -25.28 -2.27
C MET A 1 20.29 -24.72 -1.11
N ALA A 2 20.48 -23.41 -1.10
CA ALA A 2 21.02 -22.69 0.05
C ALA A 2 20.06 -21.52 0.23
N GLU A 3 19.35 -21.50 1.36
CA GLU A 3 18.49 -20.38 1.76
C GLU A 3 19.40 -19.16 1.93
N GLY A 4 19.36 -18.28 0.93
CA GLY A 4 20.16 -17.06 0.89
C GLY A 4 19.66 -16.07 1.94
N THR A 5 20.60 -15.38 2.57
CA THR A 5 20.41 -14.25 3.51
C THR A 5 19.14 -13.44 3.25
N PRO A 6 18.37 -13.05 4.28
CA PRO A 6 17.24 -12.14 4.11
C PRO A 6 17.76 -10.85 3.48
N GLN A 7 17.39 -10.60 2.23
CA GLN A 7 17.60 -9.28 1.67
C GLN A 7 16.49 -8.39 2.23
N ASN A 8 16.82 -7.20 2.70
CA ASN A 8 15.81 -6.17 2.96
C ASN A 8 15.38 -5.63 1.60
N VAL A 9 14.36 -6.22 1.00
CA VAL A 9 13.96 -5.93 -0.39
C VAL A 9 12.55 -5.40 -0.42
N GLY A 10 12.42 -4.16 -0.88
CA GLY A 10 11.21 -3.57 -1.45
C GLY A 10 9.96 -3.49 -0.59
N GLU A 11 9.97 -3.94 0.67
CA GLU A 11 8.77 -3.94 1.51
C GLU A 11 8.17 -2.53 1.62
N VAL A 12 6.91 -2.41 1.21
CA VAL A 12 6.10 -1.20 1.33
C VAL A 12 4.73 -1.59 1.86
N ILE A 13 4.32 -0.89 2.91
CA ILE A 13 2.99 -1.01 3.49
C ILE A 13 2.22 0.27 3.20
N THR A 14 0.99 0.12 2.72
CA THR A 14 0.02 1.20 2.57
C THR A 14 -1.20 0.93 3.44
N GLU A 15 -1.70 1.98 4.07
CA GLU A 15 -2.86 1.93 4.95
C GLU A 15 -3.94 2.89 4.47
N LEU A 16 -5.18 2.42 4.45
CA LEU A 16 -6.35 3.28 4.31
C LEU A 16 -6.77 3.78 5.69
N VAL A 17 -6.78 5.09 5.84
CA VAL A 17 -7.08 5.77 7.10
C VAL A 17 -8.35 6.59 6.96
N VAL A 18 -9.24 6.47 7.94
CA VAL A 18 -10.39 7.36 8.13
C VAL A 18 -10.14 8.16 9.40
N ASN A 19 -9.97 9.48 9.26
CA ASN A 19 -9.47 10.38 10.30
C ASN A 19 -8.13 9.92 10.88
N SER A 20 -8.13 9.29 12.05
CA SER A 20 -6.94 8.73 12.70
C SER A 20 -6.96 7.21 12.82
N GLU A 21 -7.99 6.54 12.31
CA GLU A 21 -8.18 5.10 12.44
C GLU A 21 -7.82 4.35 11.14
N VAL A 22 -6.98 3.34 11.25
CA VAL A 22 -6.62 2.45 10.14
C VAL A 22 -7.80 1.51 9.88
N ARG A 23 -8.30 1.51 8.64
CA ARG A 23 -9.44 0.70 8.21
C ARG A 23 -9.05 -0.44 7.27
N GLY A 24 -7.88 -0.34 6.63
CA GLY A 24 -7.35 -1.37 5.74
C GLY A 24 -5.85 -1.22 5.57
N ARG A 25 -5.20 -2.31 5.19
CA ARG A 25 -3.75 -2.39 4.96
C ARG A 25 -3.47 -3.28 3.75
N ALA A 26 -2.56 -2.84 2.90
CA ALA A 26 -1.98 -3.64 1.82
C ALA A 26 -0.45 -3.62 1.97
N GLN A 27 0.16 -4.78 1.78
CA GLN A 27 1.59 -4.98 1.88
C GLN A 27 2.08 -5.62 0.58
N THR A 28 3.20 -5.12 0.08
CA THR A 28 3.93 -5.68 -1.04
C THR A 28 5.39 -5.80 -0.63
N ASP A 29 6.04 -6.83 -1.13
CA ASP A 29 7.45 -7.13 -0.93
C ASP A 29 8.03 -7.64 -2.25
N THR A 30 9.17 -7.10 -2.64
CA THR A 30 9.91 -7.62 -3.80
C THR A 30 10.87 -8.68 -3.30
N GLU A 31 11.21 -9.68 -4.11
CA GLU A 31 12.12 -10.75 -3.67
C GLU A 31 13.58 -10.51 -4.11
N VAL A 32 13.82 -9.59 -5.04
CA VAL A 32 15.17 -9.28 -5.59
C VAL A 32 15.32 -7.81 -5.98
N THR A 33 16.56 -7.33 -6.13
CA THR A 33 16.86 -5.98 -6.63
C THR A 33 16.35 -5.76 -8.05
N TYR A 34 15.83 -4.56 -8.33
CA TYR A 34 15.25 -4.16 -9.63
C TYR A 34 13.97 -4.92 -10.02
N ASP A 35 13.26 -5.45 -9.04
CA ASP A 35 11.93 -6.02 -9.21
C ASP A 35 10.85 -4.99 -8.84
N ASP A 36 9.69 -5.12 -9.47
CA ASP A 36 8.50 -4.31 -9.20
C ASP A 36 7.38 -5.28 -8.76
N ASP A 37 6.83 -5.11 -7.57
CA ASP A 37 5.68 -5.89 -7.08
C ASP A 37 4.45 -4.99 -6.84
N GLN A 38 3.27 -5.60 -6.74
CA GLN A 38 2.00 -4.89 -6.56
C GLN A 38 1.05 -5.60 -5.60
N ALA A 39 0.37 -4.79 -4.78
CA ALA A 39 -0.75 -5.21 -3.97
C ALA A 39 -1.96 -4.29 -4.21
N THR A 40 -3.16 -4.86 -4.13
CA THR A 40 -4.42 -4.10 -4.17
C THR A 40 -5.24 -4.42 -2.93
N GLY A 41 -5.86 -3.40 -2.35
CA GLY A 41 -6.79 -3.54 -1.23
C GLY A 41 -8.03 -2.69 -1.45
N PHE A 42 -9.14 -3.10 -0.84
CA PHE A 42 -10.36 -2.31 -0.76
C PHE A 42 -11.02 -2.49 0.60
N VAL A 43 -11.83 -1.52 1.01
CA VAL A 43 -12.64 -1.58 2.22
C VAL A 43 -14.04 -1.05 1.91
N ILE A 44 -15.01 -1.45 2.73
CA ILE A 44 -16.31 -0.79 2.80
C ILE A 44 -16.39 -0.14 4.18
N VAL A 45 -16.54 1.18 4.20
CA VAL A 45 -16.56 1.97 5.44
C VAL A 45 -17.76 2.93 5.44
N HIS A 46 -18.32 3.16 6.62
CA HIS A 46 -19.29 4.23 6.82
C HIS A 46 -18.54 5.54 7.02
N ILE A 47 -18.94 6.60 6.31
CA ILE A 47 -18.29 7.92 6.30
C ILE A 47 -19.35 8.97 6.61
N ASN A 48 -19.06 9.83 7.58
CA ASN A 48 -19.88 11.00 7.88
C ASN A 48 -19.34 12.25 7.18
N GLN A 49 -20.18 13.28 7.08
CA GLN A 49 -19.73 14.58 6.60
C GLN A 49 -18.57 15.10 7.47
N GLY A 50 -17.46 15.43 6.82
CA GLY A 50 -16.25 15.96 7.46
C GLY A 50 -15.19 14.91 7.79
N ASP A 51 -15.47 13.62 7.64
CA ASP A 51 -14.46 12.58 7.77
C ASP A 51 -13.40 12.69 6.66
N LEU A 52 -12.13 12.53 7.03
CA LEU A 52 -11.00 12.56 6.11
C LEU A 52 -10.59 11.13 5.74
N VAL A 53 -10.50 10.84 4.45
CA VAL A 53 -10.05 9.54 3.93
C VAL A 53 -8.79 9.73 3.11
N PHE A 54 -7.74 9.00 3.44
CA PHE A 54 -6.47 9.05 2.71
C PHE A 54 -5.71 7.73 2.79
N ILE A 55 -4.75 7.58 1.90
CA ILE A 55 -3.74 6.53 1.96
C ILE A 55 -2.47 7.11 2.58
N ARG A 56 -1.82 6.36 3.47
CA ARG A 56 -0.46 6.65 3.94
C ARG A 56 0.45 5.45 3.75
N SER A 57 1.74 5.70 3.58
CA SER A 57 2.75 4.67 3.81
C SER A 57 2.99 4.54 5.31
N HIS A 58 3.04 3.30 5.81
CA HIS A 58 3.33 2.99 7.21
C HIS A 58 4.77 2.47 7.34
N ASP A 59 5.43 2.83 8.43
CA ASP A 59 6.84 2.53 8.73
C ASP A 59 7.86 3.14 7.75
N VAL A 60 9.15 2.91 8.03
CA VAL A 60 10.24 3.20 7.10
C VAL A 60 10.27 2.07 6.07
N PRO A 61 9.86 2.32 4.81
CA PRO A 61 9.81 1.26 3.81
C PRO A 61 11.21 0.81 3.42
N GLN A 62 11.32 -0.45 2.99
CA GLN A 62 12.54 -0.98 2.36
C GLN A 62 12.53 -0.71 0.84
N GLY A 63 11.36 -0.40 0.28
CA GLY A 63 11.17 -0.01 -1.12
C GLY A 63 10.63 1.41 -1.31
N ASN A 64 10.17 1.70 -2.53
CA ASN A 64 9.51 2.96 -2.88
C ASN A 64 8.15 2.68 -3.52
N LEU A 65 7.15 3.53 -3.25
CA LEU A 65 5.95 3.59 -4.09
C LEU A 65 6.34 4.12 -5.48
N GLN A 66 6.26 3.26 -6.50
CA GLN A 66 6.82 3.57 -7.81
C GLN A 66 5.74 3.98 -8.82
N VAL A 67 6.09 4.95 -9.68
CA VAL A 67 5.38 5.28 -10.91
C VAL A 67 6.42 5.33 -12.02
N ASN A 68 6.21 4.55 -13.08
CA ASN A 68 7.11 4.49 -14.23
C ASN A 68 6.31 4.28 -15.53
N TYR A 69 7.01 4.03 -16.64
CA TYR A 69 6.36 3.82 -17.94
C TYR A 69 5.51 2.54 -18.04
N LYS A 70 5.68 1.59 -17.11
CA LYS A 70 4.89 0.35 -17.03
C LYS A 70 3.63 0.51 -16.19
N GLY A 71 3.54 1.53 -15.33
CA GLY A 71 2.35 1.75 -14.50
C GLY A 71 2.58 2.71 -13.32
N GLY A 72 1.52 2.89 -12.54
CA GLY A 72 1.53 3.66 -11.31
C GLY A 72 0.43 3.20 -10.37
N TRP A 73 0.48 3.68 -9.14
CA TRP A 73 -0.54 3.37 -8.14
C TRP A 73 -1.77 4.27 -8.31
N THR A 74 -2.93 3.76 -7.89
CA THR A 74 -4.21 4.48 -7.95
C THR A 74 -4.95 4.37 -6.63
N PHE A 75 -5.78 5.37 -6.33
CA PHE A 75 -6.71 5.35 -5.21
C PHE A 75 -8.07 5.88 -5.70
N SER A 76 -9.12 5.09 -5.50
CA SER A 76 -10.47 5.41 -5.94
C SER A 76 -11.50 5.01 -4.87
N GLY A 77 -12.64 5.69 -4.89
CA GLY A 77 -13.75 5.41 -3.99
C GLY A 77 -15.04 6.04 -4.52
N TRP A 78 -16.17 5.43 -4.21
CA TRP A 78 -17.50 5.92 -4.58
C TRP A 78 -18.53 5.53 -3.52
N GLN A 79 -19.61 6.30 -3.44
CA GLN A 79 -20.75 5.98 -2.59
C GLN A 79 -21.53 4.80 -3.19
N ILE A 80 -21.87 3.80 -2.36
CA ILE A 80 -22.57 2.58 -2.80
C ILE A 80 -24.00 2.45 -2.28
N ALA A 81 -24.45 3.33 -1.38
CA ALA A 81 -25.82 3.42 -0.88
C ALA A 81 -26.08 4.81 -0.26
#